data_AF-V7B5P7-F1
#
_entry.id   AF-V7B5P7-F1
#
_cell.length_a   1.000
_cell.length_b   1.000
_cell.length_c   1.000
_cell.angle_alpha   90.00
_cell.angle_beta   90.00
_cell.angle_gamma   90.00
#
_symmetry.space_group_name_H-M   'P 1'
#
loop_
_entity.id
_entity.type
_entity.pdbx_description
1 polymer ?
#
loop_
_entity_poly.entity_id
_entity_poly.type
_entity_poly.pdbx_seq_one_letter_code
_entity_poly.pdbx_strand_id
1 'polypeptide(L)' 'MKAVYFLVAILALTSSIASAYDPSPLQDFCVALNDTKNAVFVNGKLCKDPKVVKAEDFFRHVEPGNTSNPLGAQ' A
#
# COMPACT_ATOMS: atom_id res chain seq x y z
N MET A 1 21.74 -25.02 30.18
CA MET A 1 20.74 -25.46 29.19
C MET A 1 19.40 -24.74 29.34
N LYS A 2 18.71 -24.80 30.50
CA LYS A 2 17.43 -24.08 30.73
C LYS A 2 17.47 -22.57 30.42
N ALA A 3 18.52 -21.87 30.86
CA ALA A 3 18.69 -20.45 30.58
C ALA A 3 18.84 -20.14 29.07
N VAL A 4 19.49 -21.03 28.32
CA VAL A 4 19.68 -20.90 26.86
C VAL A 4 18.34 -21.04 26.14
N TYR A 5 17.52 -22.04 26.51
CA TYR A 5 16.18 -22.21 25.94
C TYR A 5 15.27 -21.01 26.22
N PHE A 6 15.35 -20.45 27.42
CA PHE A 6 14.57 -19.27 27.79
C PHE A 6 14.97 -18.04 26.97
N LEU A 7 16.28 -17.83 26.77
CA LEU A 7 16.82 -16.77 25.92
C LEU A 7 16.38 -16.91 24.46
N VAL A 8 16.45 -18.14 23.92
CA VAL A 8 16.01 -18.44 22.55
C VAL A 8 14.51 -18.18 22.38
N ALA A 9 13.69 -18.55 23.36
CA ALA A 9 12.24 -18.29 23.33
C ALA A 9 11.92 -16.79 23.29
N ILE A 10 12.63 -15.96 24.06
CA ILE A 10 12.45 -14.49 24.05
C ILE A 10 12.88 -13.88 22.72
N LEU A 11 14.02 -14.33 22.16
CA LEU A 11 14.49 -13.85 20.86
C LEU A 11 13.51 -14.21 19.73
N ALA A 12 12.97 -15.43 19.76
CA ALA A 12 11.97 -15.88 18.79
C ALA A 12 10.66 -15.08 18.90
N LEU A 13 10.22 -14.74 20.12
CA LEU A 13 9.00 -13.99 20.34
C LEU A 13 9.11 -12.52 19.91
N THR A 14 10.30 -11.93 20.04
CA THR A 14 10.55 -10.52 19.69
C THR A 14 10.88 -10.31 18.22
N SER A 15 11.42 -11.33 17.53
CA SER A 15 11.75 -11.27 16.10
C SER A 15 10.54 -11.43 15.17
N SER A 16 9.37 -11.85 15.68
CA SER A 16 8.15 -12.02 14.89
C SER A 16 7.34 -10.73 14.71
N ILE A 17 7.70 -9.65 15.41
CA ILE A 17 6.99 -8.37 15.34
C ILE A 17 7.59 -7.54 14.21
N ALA A 18 6.80 -7.33 13.15
CA ALA A 18 7.11 -6.41 12.08
C ALA A 18 6.05 -5.29 12.04
N SER A 19 6.49 -4.07 11.78
CA SER A 19 5.62 -2.92 11.53
C SER A 19 5.92 -2.37 10.15
N ALA A 20 4.88 -2.19 9.35
CA ALA A 20 4.94 -1.55 8.04
C ALA A 20 3.78 -0.57 7.94
N TYR A 21 4.04 0.59 7.34
CA TYR A 21 3.04 1.62 7.13
C TYR A 21 3.40 2.43 5.89
N ASP A 22 2.38 2.96 5.22
CA ASP A 22 2.58 3.83 4.07
C ASP A 22 3.08 5.21 4.55
N PRO A 23 4.02 5.87 3.84
CA PRO A 23 4.48 7.20 4.23
C PRO A 23 3.31 8.19 4.40
N SER A 24 3.34 8.99 5.46
CA SER A 24 2.32 10.02 5.69
C SER A 24 2.30 11.04 4.55
N PRO A 25 1.11 11.54 4.15
CA PRO A 25 1.00 12.52 3.07
C PRO A 25 1.67 13.84 3.46
N LEU A 26 2.37 14.47 2.50
CA LEU A 26 3.05 15.76 2.69
C LEU A 26 2.17 16.96 2.33
N GLN A 27 0.99 16.72 1.79
CA GLN A 27 0.05 17.71 1.25
C GLN A 27 -1.37 17.12 1.26
N ASP A 28 -2.39 17.94 1.04
CA ASP A 28 -3.80 17.52 1.15
C ASP A 28 -4.16 16.38 0.19
N PHE A 29 -3.62 16.39 -1.03
CA PHE A 29 -3.85 15.33 -2.02
C PHE A 29 -2.66 15.10 -2.96
N CYS A 30 -2.51 13.85 -3.41
CA CYS A 30 -1.59 13.43 -4.47
C CYS A 30 -2.34 12.44 -5.37
N VAL A 31 -3.02 12.95 -6.40
CA VAL A 31 -3.70 12.09 -7.38
C VAL A 31 -2.62 11.47 -8.27
N ALA A 32 -2.56 10.15 -8.32
CA ALA A 32 -1.58 9.45 -9.15
C ALA A 32 -1.78 9.74 -10.65
N LEU A 33 -0.69 9.92 -11.40
CA LEU A 33 -0.75 10.01 -12.86
C LEU A 33 -1.24 8.70 -13.49
N ASN A 34 -2.16 8.82 -14.45
CA ASN A 34 -2.63 7.68 -15.25
C ASN A 34 -1.62 7.26 -16.33
N ASP A 35 -0.83 8.20 -16.85
CA ASP A 35 0.18 7.95 -17.88
C ASP A 35 1.58 7.94 -17.26
N THR A 36 2.26 6.81 -17.39
CA THR A 36 3.62 6.60 -16.87
C THR A 36 4.70 6.77 -17.92
N LYS A 37 4.36 7.04 -19.20
CA LYS A 37 5.34 7.14 -20.30
C LYS A 37 6.45 8.17 -20.04
N ASN A 38 6.14 9.23 -19.30
CA ASN A 38 7.09 10.28 -18.94
C ASN A 38 7.29 10.40 -17.40
N ALA A 39 6.79 9.44 -16.62
CA ALA A 39 6.86 9.50 -15.17
C ALA A 39 8.20 8.95 -14.65
N VAL A 40 8.74 9.60 -13.62
CA VAL A 40 9.94 9.13 -12.91
C VAL A 40 9.56 8.00 -11.95
N PHE A 41 10.44 7.00 -11.82
CA PHE A 41 10.27 5.93 -10.84
C PHE A 41 10.54 6.44 -9.43
N VAL A 42 9.54 6.32 -8.55
CA VAL A 42 9.57 6.77 -7.16
C VAL A 42 8.94 5.71 -6.25
N ASN A 43 9.13 5.81 -4.94
CA ASN A 43 8.40 4.98 -4.00
C ASN A 43 6.91 5.40 -3.99
N GLY A 44 6.05 4.57 -4.60
CA GLY A 44 4.63 4.86 -4.82
C GLY A 44 4.34 5.28 -6.26
N LYS A 45 3.66 6.42 -6.45
CA LYS A 45 3.32 6.97 -7.76
C LYS A 45 3.60 8.47 -7.83
N LEU A 46 3.96 8.94 -9.01
CA LEU A 46 4.12 10.37 -9.25
C LEU A 46 2.74 11.05 -9.24
N CYS A 47 2.65 12.18 -8.53
CA CYS A 47 1.42 12.98 -8.44
C CYS A 47 1.18 13.78 -9.74
N LYS A 48 -0.10 13.90 -10.12
CA LYS A 48 -0.60 14.88 -11.09
C LYS A 48 -0.37 16.30 -10.54
N ASP A 49 -0.17 17.27 -11.44
CA ASP A 49 -0.08 18.68 -11.04
C ASP A 49 -1.38 19.10 -10.30
N PRO A 50 -1.29 19.58 -9.04
CA PRO A 50 -2.45 19.94 -8.25
C PRO A 50 -3.39 20.96 -8.92
N LYS A 51 -2.87 21.81 -9.82
CA LYS A 51 -3.66 22.84 -10.53
C LYS A 51 -4.64 22.26 -11.54
N VAL A 52 -4.42 21.03 -12.00
CA VAL A 52 -5.25 20.35 -13.01
C VAL A 52 -6.02 19.17 -12.43
N VAL A 53 -5.93 18.96 -11.11
CA VAL A 53 -6.77 18.00 -10.38
C VAL A 53 -8.20 18.53 -10.32
N LYS A 54 -9.16 17.65 -10.54
CA LYS A 54 -10.60 17.96 -10.49
C LYS A 54 -11.33 17.00 -9.55
N ALA A 55 -12.57 17.33 -9.21
CA ALA A 55 -13.38 16.50 -8.31
C ALA A 55 -13.52 15.06 -8.81
N GLU A 56 -13.62 14.87 -10.13
CA GLU A 56 -13.80 13.56 -10.76
C GLU A 56 -12.58 12.64 -10.56
N ASP A 57 -11.39 13.19 -10.29
CA ASP A 57 -10.18 12.40 -10.03
C ASP A 57 -10.25 11.62 -8.70
N PHE A 58 -11.19 11.96 -7.81
CA PHE A 58 -11.35 11.31 -6.50
C PHE A 58 -12.48 10.27 -6.47
N PHE A 59 -13.29 10.17 -7.52
CA PHE A 59 -14.40 9.24 -7.59
C PHE A 59 -14.04 8.05 -8.48
N ARG A 60 -14.30 6.84 -7.97
CA ARG A 60 -14.19 5.60 -8.73
C ARG A 60 -15.50 4.82 -8.60
N HIS A 61 -16.07 4.44 -9.74
CA HIS A 61 -17.12 3.43 -9.78
C HIS A 61 -16.48 2.03 -9.67
N VAL A 62 -17.10 1.15 -8.89
CA VAL A 62 -16.65 -0.23 -8.71
C VAL A 62 -17.74 -1.14 -9.27
N GLU A 63 -17.42 -1.80 -10.37
CA GLU A 63 -18.28 -2.83 -10.96
C GLU A 63 -18.25 -4.11 -10.11
N PRO A 64 -19.30 -4.96 -10.16
CA PRO A 64 -19.29 -6.26 -9.51
C PRO A 64 -18.09 -7.11 -9.94
N GLY A 65 -17.41 -7.75 -8.97
CA GLY A 65 -16.30 -8.65 -9.22
C GLY A 65 -16.73 -9.91 -9.99
N ASN A 66 -15.84 -10.43 -10.84
CA ASN A 66 -16.10 -11.67 -11.57
C ASN A 66 -15.93 -12.89 -10.64
N THR A 67 -17.05 -13.51 -10.30
CA THR A 67 -17.11 -14.72 -9.44
C THR A 67 -16.71 -16.01 -10.15
N SER A 68 -16.44 -15.96 -11.46
CA SER A 68 -15.90 -17.09 -12.24
C SER A 68 -14.39 -17.28 -11.98
N ASN A 69 -14.02 -17.43 -10.71
CA ASN A 69 -12.67 -17.77 -10.26
C ASN A 69 -12.71 -19.04 -9.40
N PRO A 70 -11.57 -19.73 -9.16
CA PRO A 70 -11.53 -21.00 -8.44
C PRO A 70 -12.11 -20.97 -7.02
N LEU A 71 -12.23 -19.80 -6.41
CA LEU A 71 -12.77 -19.61 -5.07
C LEU A 71 -14.27 -19.26 -5.09
N GLY A 72 -14.85 -18.97 -6.27
CA GLY A 72 -16.22 -18.49 -6.42
C GLY A 72 -16.45 -17.13 -5.76
N ALA A 73 -15.39 -16.40 -5.42
CA ALA A 73 -15.45 -15.19 -4.62
C ALA A 73 -15.74 -13.96 -5.47
N GLN A 74 -16.45 -12.98 -4.90
CA GLN A 74 -16.66 -11.66 -5.49
C GLN A 74 -15.51 -10.72 -5.14
#